data_AF-A0A941BM90-F1
#
_entry.id   AF-A0A941BM90-F1
#
_cell.length_a   1.000
_cell.length_b   1.000
_cell.length_c   1.000
_cell.angle_alpha   90.00
_cell.angle_beta   90.00
_cell.angle_gamma   90.00
#
_symmetry.space_group_name_H-M   'P 1'
#
loop_
_entity.id
_entity.type
_entity.pdbx_description
1 polymer ?
#
loop_
_entity_poly.entity_id
_entity_poly.type
_entity_poly.pdbx_seq_one_letter_code
_entity_poly.pdbx_strand_id
1 'polypeptide(L)'
;MAKARLAELSVLLKQAARVRIVGYTDDIGDQALNDKLALARALAVASQLRQLLGQASQTPLIPSGRGLCCYLVANQSWGARAANRRVELLIELEDTPGNAWLIDRHQPLLAGPAMVRFPSAGGARAAS
;
A
#
# COMPACT_ATOMS: atom_id res chain seq x y z
N MET A 1 -1.56 3.36 -13.52
CA MET A 1 -2.45 3.82 -12.43
C MET A 1 -1.70 4.10 -11.13
N ALA A 2 -0.90 3.17 -10.58
CA ALA A 2 -0.19 3.39 -9.30
C ALA A 2 0.72 4.65 -9.26
N LYS A 3 1.46 4.93 -10.35
CA LYS A 3 2.31 6.13 -10.44
C LYS A 3 1.53 7.45 -10.35
N ALA A 4 0.33 7.51 -10.93
CA ALA A 4 -0.53 8.70 -10.87
C ALA A 4 -0.99 8.97 -9.43
N ARG A 5 -1.42 7.92 -8.72
CA ARG A 5 -1.81 8.02 -7.30
C ARG A 5 -0.65 8.47 -6.41
N LEU A 6 0.58 8.01 -6.65
CA LEU A 6 1.76 8.48 -5.92
C LEU A 6 2.07 9.96 -6.20
N ALA A 7 1.85 10.42 -7.44
CA ALA A 7 2.05 11.82 -7.80
C ALA A 7 1.02 12.72 -7.09
N GLU A 8 -0.24 12.29 -6.99
CA GLU A 8 -1.29 13.02 -6.26
C GLU A 8 -0.98 13.11 -4.75
N LEU A 9 -0.40 12.07 -4.16
CA LEU A 9 0.04 12.08 -2.76
C LEU A 9 1.35 12.88 -2.52
N SER A 10 2.00 13.38 -3.56
CA SER A 10 3.31 14.06 -3.42
C SER A 10 3.26 15.28 -2.49
N VAL A 11 2.12 15.98 -2.41
CA VAL A 11 1.95 17.13 -1.51
C VAL A 11 2.02 16.69 -0.04
N LEU A 12 1.33 15.61 0.31
CA LEU A 12 1.39 15.01 1.66
C LEU A 12 2.80 14.48 1.96
N LEU A 13 3.39 13.76 1.01
CA LEU A 13 4.71 13.15 1.18
C LEU A 13 5.82 14.19 1.39
N LYS A 14 5.69 15.40 0.83
CA LYS A 14 6.62 16.51 1.08
C LYS A 14 6.54 17.07 2.50
N GLN A 15 5.40 16.93 3.16
CA GLN A 15 5.20 17.33 4.56
C GLN A 15 5.54 16.21 5.56
N ALA A 16 5.82 15.01 5.05
CA ALA A 16 6.03 13.85 5.91
C ALA A 16 7.35 13.96 6.70
N ALA A 17 7.24 13.81 8.02
CA ALA A 17 8.39 13.63 8.90
C ALA A 17 9.11 12.31 8.59
N ARG A 18 8.36 11.29 8.15
CA ARG A 18 8.86 9.97 7.77
C ARG A 18 7.83 9.23 6.95
N VAL A 19 8.30 8.36 6.05
CA VAL A 19 7.44 7.41 5.32
C VAL A 19 7.99 5.99 5.48
N ARG A 20 7.19 5.11 6.07
CA ARG A 20 7.46 3.67 6.10
C ARG A 20 6.78 3.01 4.91
N ILE A 21 7.51 2.14 4.22
CA ILE A 21 7.08 1.48 2.98
C ILE A 21 7.17 -0.01 3.23
N VAL A 22 6.02 -0.69 3.33
CA VAL A 22 5.99 -2.11 3.69
C VAL A 22 5.43 -2.91 2.52
N GLY A 23 6.26 -3.78 1.94
CA GLY A 23 5.82 -4.71 0.92
C GLY A 23 5.30 -6.01 1.51
N TYR A 24 4.30 -6.60 0.85
CA TYR A 24 3.70 -7.88 1.23
C TYR A 24 3.54 -8.79 0.01
N THR A 25 3.42 -10.09 0.25
CA THR A 25 3.16 -11.12 -0.76
C THR A 25 1.85 -11.85 -0.48
N ASP A 26 1.47 -12.74 -1.39
CA ASP A 26 0.46 -13.76 -1.12
C ASP A 26 1.12 -15.00 -0.47
N ASP A 27 0.43 -16.14 -0.51
CA ASP A 27 0.84 -17.39 0.12
C ASP A 27 1.61 -18.35 -0.80
N ILE A 28 2.08 -17.89 -1.97
CA ILE A 28 2.71 -18.77 -2.96
C ILE A 28 4.24 -18.71 -2.84
N GLY A 29 4.87 -19.89 -2.75
CA GLY A 29 6.34 -20.04 -2.74
C GLY A 29 6.93 -20.13 -1.34
N ASP A 30 8.26 -20.13 -1.25
CA ASP A 30 8.99 -20.25 0.01
C ASP A 30 9.11 -18.92 0.75
N GLN A 31 9.30 -18.99 2.07
CA GLN A 31 9.41 -17.82 2.94
C GLN A 31 10.55 -16.89 2.53
N ALA A 32 11.75 -17.44 2.30
CA ALA A 32 12.95 -16.64 2.04
C ALA A 32 12.83 -15.86 0.71
N LEU A 33 12.27 -16.48 -0.32
CA LEU A 33 11.96 -15.80 -1.58
C LEU A 33 10.90 -14.72 -1.39
N ASN A 34 9.84 -14.99 -0.64
CA ASN A 34 8.77 -14.04 -0.41
C ASN A 34 9.22 -12.83 0.42
N ASP A 35 10.11 -13.02 1.40
CA ASP A 35 10.68 -11.90 2.15
C ASP A 35 11.53 -11.00 1.26
N LYS A 36 12.35 -11.59 0.38
CA LYS A 36 13.11 -10.84 -0.64
C LYS A 36 12.19 -10.11 -1.62
N LEU A 37 11.13 -10.79 -2.09
CA LEU A 37 10.16 -10.21 -3.02
C LEU A 37 9.39 -9.06 -2.38
N ALA A 38 8.95 -9.22 -1.13
CA ALA A 38 8.29 -8.18 -0.35
C ALA A 38 9.18 -6.94 -0.21
N LEU A 39 10.45 -7.13 0.16
CA LEU A 39 11.41 -6.02 0.26
C LEU A 39 11.66 -5.35 -1.10
N ALA A 40 11.84 -6.14 -2.16
CA ALA A 40 12.04 -5.62 -3.52
C ALA A 40 10.87 -4.74 -3.99
N ARG A 41 9.63 -5.13 -3.69
CA ARG A 41 8.42 -4.31 -3.96
C ARG A 41 8.49 -2.98 -3.21
N ALA A 42 8.84 -2.99 -1.94
CA ALA A 42 8.96 -1.77 -1.14
C ALA A 42 10.07 -0.84 -1.68
N LEU A 43 11.23 -1.40 -2.04
CA LEU A 43 12.34 -0.65 -2.64
C LEU A 43 11.96 -0.02 -3.98
N ALA A 44 11.20 -0.73 -4.82
CA ALA A 44 10.71 -0.18 -6.08
C ALA A 44 9.81 1.04 -5.87
N VAL A 45 8.90 0.99 -4.89
CA VAL A 45 8.06 2.15 -4.53
C VAL A 45 8.91 3.28 -3.93
N ALA A 46 9.86 2.97 -3.05
CA ALA A 46 10.77 3.98 -2.50
C ALA A 46 11.54 4.72 -3.60
N SER A 47 12.02 4.00 -4.62
CA SER A 47 12.68 4.59 -5.79
C SER A 47 11.75 5.55 -6.54
N GLN A 48 10.50 5.15 -6.79
CA GLN A 48 9.50 6.04 -7.41
C GLN A 48 9.21 7.27 -6.56
N LEU A 49 9.08 7.12 -5.24
CA LEU A 49 8.86 8.25 -4.33
C LEU A 49 10.04 9.24 -4.34
N ARG A 50 11.30 8.77 -4.36
CA ARG A 50 12.47 9.65 -4.49
C ARG A 50 12.44 10.46 -5.79
N GLN A 51 12.04 9.83 -6.90
CA GLN A 51 11.91 10.53 -8.18
C GLN A 51 10.83 11.62 -8.13
N LEU A 52 9.71 11.36 -7.46
CA LEU A 52 8.60 12.33 -7.34
C LEU A 52 8.90 13.46 -6.36
N LEU A 53 9.57 13.17 -5.25
CA LEU A 53 9.91 14.16 -4.22
C LEU A 53 11.11 15.04 -4.62
N GLY A 54 11.96 14.55 -5.52
CA GLY A 54 13.17 15.22 -5.93
C GLY A 54 14.32 15.03 -4.94
N GLN A 55 15.54 15.30 -5.39
CA GLN A 55 16.78 15.04 -4.62
C GLN A 55 16.90 15.92 -3.38
N ALA A 56 16.23 17.07 -3.34
CA ALA A 56 16.25 17.99 -2.21
C ALA A 56 15.32 17.57 -1.06
N SER A 57 14.45 16.57 -1.27
CA SER A 57 13.56 16.09 -0.22
C SER A 57 14.36 15.38 0.87
N GLN A 58 14.19 15.84 2.11
CA GLN A 58 14.80 15.23 3.29
C GLN A 58 13.91 14.17 3.94
N THR A 59 12.72 13.89 3.37
CA THR A 59 11.77 12.93 3.91
C THR A 59 12.39 11.53 3.98
N PRO A 60 12.62 10.97 5.18
CA PRO A 60 13.19 9.63 5.32
C PRO A 60 12.21 8.58 4.77
N LEU A 61 12.67 7.80 3.79
CA LEU A 61 11.95 6.66 3.24
C LEU A 61 12.52 5.37 3.82
N ILE A 62 11.70 4.59 4.52
CA ILE A 62 12.12 3.38 5.25
C ILE A 62 11.42 2.16 4.64
N PRO A 63 12.03 1.50 3.64
CA PRO A 63 11.49 0.30 3.02
C PRO A 63 11.71 -0.94 3.89
N SER A 64 10.70 -1.81 3.93
CA SER A 64 10.75 -3.11 4.61
C SER A 64 9.84 -4.12 3.89
N GLY A 65 10.11 -5.42 4.06
CA GLY A 65 9.33 -6.50 3.47
C GLY A 65 8.78 -7.44 4.52
N ARG A 66 7.55 -7.93 4.32
CA ARG A 66 6.91 -8.97 5.14
C ARG A 66 6.29 -10.03 4.21
N GLY A 67 7.05 -11.09 3.91
CA GLY A 67 6.60 -12.19 3.06
C GLY A 67 5.72 -13.18 3.82
N LEU A 68 4.81 -13.84 3.08
CA LEU A 68 3.91 -14.90 3.55
C LEU A 68 3.14 -14.61 4.86
N CYS A 69 2.88 -13.35 5.18
CA CYS A 69 2.17 -12.98 6.40
C CYS A 69 1.20 -11.84 6.14
N CYS A 70 0.41 -11.55 7.18
CA CYS A 70 -0.19 -10.23 7.33
C CYS A 70 -1.15 -9.91 6.16
N TYR A 71 -1.90 -10.93 5.76
CA TYR A 71 -2.84 -10.90 4.66
C TYR A 71 -4.03 -10.00 4.99
N LEU A 72 -4.45 -9.17 4.03
CA LEU A 72 -5.69 -8.39 4.15
C LEU A 72 -6.92 -9.28 4.04
N VAL A 73 -6.84 -10.30 3.19
CA VAL A 73 -7.92 -11.23 2.88
C VAL A 73 -7.39 -12.66 2.79
N ALA A 74 -8.24 -13.66 3.02
CA ALA A 74 -7.83 -15.05 2.90
C ALA A 74 -7.41 -15.41 1.45
N ASN A 75 -6.32 -16.14 1.26
CA ASN A 75 -5.74 -16.49 -0.05
C ASN A 75 -6.52 -17.59 -0.82
N GLN A 76 -7.86 -17.52 -0.81
CA GLN A 76 -8.72 -18.58 -1.37
C GLN A 76 -8.93 -18.45 -2.89
N SER A 77 -8.58 -17.31 -3.49
CA SER A 77 -8.76 -17.05 -4.92
C SER A 77 -7.61 -16.24 -5.50
N TRP A 78 -7.47 -16.26 -6.83
CA TRP A 78 -6.50 -15.41 -7.53
C TRP A 78 -6.71 -13.92 -7.26
N GLY A 79 -7.96 -13.47 -7.17
CA GLY A 79 -8.31 -12.10 -6.82
C GLY A 79 -7.89 -11.74 -5.39
N ALA A 80 -8.13 -12.64 -4.43
CA ALA A 80 -7.74 -12.43 -3.03
C ALA A 80 -6.21 -12.40 -2.86
N ARG A 81 -5.48 -13.31 -3.53
CA ARG A 81 -4.01 -13.28 -3.58
C ARG A 81 -3.49 -11.97 -4.18
N ALA A 82 -4.11 -11.51 -5.27
CA ALA A 82 -3.75 -10.24 -5.89
C ALA A 82 -3.89 -9.05 -4.92
N ALA A 83 -4.92 -9.05 -4.07
CA ALA A 83 -5.10 -8.02 -3.04
C ALA A 83 -4.00 -8.08 -1.95
N ASN A 84 -3.49 -9.27 -1.62
CA ASN A 84 -2.41 -9.43 -0.64
C ASN A 84 -1.03 -9.02 -1.19
N ARG A 85 -0.81 -9.13 -2.50
CA ARG A 85 0.41 -8.67 -3.21
C ARG A 85 0.48 -7.14 -3.32
N ARG A 86 0.69 -6.46 -2.19
CA ARG A 86 0.57 -5.00 -2.05
C ARG A 86 1.82 -4.33 -1.48
N VAL A 87 1.83 -3.00 -1.50
CA VAL A 87 2.73 -2.16 -0.71
C VAL A 87 1.87 -1.17 0.06
N GLU A 88 2.11 -1.06 1.35
CA GLU A 88 1.49 -0.06 2.22
C GLU A 88 2.46 1.09 2.48
N LEU A 89 1.92 2.31 2.50
CA LEU A 89 2.64 3.52 2.87
C LEU A 89 2.07 4.02 4.20
N LEU A 90 2.92 4.13 5.21
CA LEU A 90 2.58 4.79 6.47
C LEU A 90 3.30 6.13 6.47
N ILE A 91 2.52 7.21 6.44
CA ILE A 91 3.03 8.58 6.36
C ILE A 91 2.88 9.21 7.74
N GLU A 92 4.00 9.53 8.37
CA GLU A 92 4.04 10.24 9.64
C GLU A 92 4.10 11.75 9.35
N LEU A 93 3.13 12.49 9.86
CA LEU A 93 2.99 13.94 9.70
C LEU A 93 3.02 14.61 11.07
N GLU A 94 3.55 15.82 11.13
CA GLU A 94 3.40 16.66 12.33
C GLU A 94 1.92 17.03 12.52
N ASP A 95 1.45 17.03 13.77
CA ASP A 95 0.08 17.39 14.10
C ASP A 95 -0.11 18.91 14.06
N THR A 96 -0.41 19.41 12.87
CA THR A 96 -0.68 20.82 12.61
C THR A 96 -2.03 20.97 11.91
N PRO A 97 -2.74 22.11 12.07
CA PRO A 97 -3.96 22.37 11.32
C PRO A 97 -3.78 22.29 9.80
N GLY A 98 -2.60 22.67 9.29
CA GLY A 98 -2.26 22.58 7.87
C GLY A 98 -2.18 21.13 7.37
N ASN A 99 -1.53 20.25 8.15
CA ASN A 99 -1.47 18.82 7.81
C ASN A 99 -2.83 18.13 7.98
N ALA A 100 -3.60 18.49 9.01
CA ALA A 100 -4.96 17.99 9.19
C ALA A 100 -5.84 18.30 7.96
N TRP A 101 -5.77 19.53 7.45
CA TRP A 101 -6.46 19.91 6.21
C TRP A 101 -5.97 19.13 4.98
N LEU A 102 -4.66 18.93 4.84
CA LEU A 102 -4.10 18.15 3.74
C LEU A 102 -4.57 16.70 3.76
N ILE A 103 -4.67 16.09 4.95
CA ILE A 103 -5.17 14.72 5.13
C ILE A 103 -6.62 14.63 4.67
N ASP A 104 -7.49 15.50 5.20
CA ASP A 104 -8.93 15.52 4.85
C ASP A 104 -9.14 15.66 3.33
N ARG A 105 -8.45 16.61 2.70
CA ARG A 105 -8.52 16.84 1.25
C ARG A 105 -8.15 15.61 0.41
N HIS A 106 -7.21 14.78 0.89
CA HIS A 106 -6.72 13.62 0.15
C HIS A 106 -7.21 12.28 0.74
N GLN A 107 -8.19 12.32 1.65
CA GLN A 107 -8.77 11.13 2.29
C GLN A 107 -9.17 10.03 1.27
N PRO A 108 -9.76 10.35 0.09
CA PRO A 108 -10.10 9.33 -0.91
C PRO A 108 -8.88 8.55 -1.46
N LEU A 109 -7.69 9.17 -1.44
CA LEU A 109 -6.44 8.56 -1.89
C LEU A 109 -5.70 7.85 -0.76
N LEU A 110 -6.01 8.15 0.50
CA LEU A 110 -5.44 7.53 1.69
C LEU A 110 -6.18 6.26 2.09
N ALA A 111 -7.51 6.23 1.89
CA ALA A 111 -8.24 4.98 1.88
C ALA A 111 -7.69 4.12 0.73
N GLY A 112 -7.17 2.93 1.03
CA GLY A 112 -6.76 1.95 0.01
C GLY A 112 -7.84 1.77 -1.07
N PRO A 113 -7.55 1.19 -2.25
CA PRO A 113 -8.62 0.95 -3.22
C PRO A 113 -9.77 0.27 -2.48
N ALA A 114 -10.92 0.95 -2.39
CA ALA A 114 -12.08 0.43 -1.68
C ALA A 114 -12.22 -1.00 -2.16
N MET A 115 -12.14 -1.96 -1.23
CA MET A 115 -12.23 -3.39 -1.55
C MET A 115 -13.33 -3.53 -2.60
N VAL A 116 -12.96 -3.93 -3.82
CA VAL A 116 -13.95 -4.30 -4.82
C VAL A 116 -14.74 -5.39 -4.13
N ARG A 117 -15.97 -5.06 -3.71
CA ARG A 117 -16.86 -6.00 -3.06
C ARG A 117 -17.18 -7.01 -4.15
N PHE A 118 -16.43 -8.11 -4.20
CA PHE A 118 -16.75 -9.20 -5.09
C PHE A 118 -18.14 -9.69 -4.68
N PRO A 119 -19.15 -9.69 -5.58
CA PRO A 119 -20.38 -10.40 -5.28
C PRO A 119 -19.99 -11.84 -4.99
N SER A 120 -20.41 -12.35 -3.83
CA SER A 120 -20.22 -13.75 -3.46
C SER A 120 -20.75 -14.62 -4.61
N ALA A 121 -19.88 -15.44 -5.19
CA ALA A 121 -20.33 -16.52 -6.07
C ALA A 121 -21.32 -17.39 -5.29
N GLY A 122 -22.45 -17.72 -5.95
CA GLY A 122 -23.71 -18.11 -5.32
C GLY A 122 -23.71 -19.32 -4.38
N GLY A 123 -24.74 -19.37 -3.54
CA GLY A 123 -25.16 -20.55 -2.78
C GLY A 123 -26.67 -20.76 -2.89
N ALA A 124 -27.04 -21.66 -3.80
CA ALA A 124 -28.23 -22.51 -3.89
C ALA A 124 -29.65 -21.98 -3.51
N ARG A 125 -30.56 -22.14 -4.47
CA ARG A 125 -32.00 -22.37 -4.23
C ARG A 125 -32.19 -23.54 -3.26
N ALA A 126 -33.13 -23.40 -2.33
CA ALA A 126 -34.01 -24.48 -1.92
C ALA A 126 -35.40 -23.88 -1.72
N ALA A 127 -36.35 -24.39 -2.50
CA ALA A 127 -37.77 -24.18 -2.31
C ALA A 127 -38.25 -24.94 -1.07
N SER A 128 -39.20 -24.35 -0.34
CA SER A 128 -40.26 -25.07 0.38
C SER A 128 -41.44 -24.11 0.50
#